data_AF-X8HH08-F1
#
_entry.id   AF-X8HH08-F1
#
_cell.length_a   1.000
_cell.length_b   1.000
_cell.length_c   1.000
_cell.angle_alpha   90.00
_cell.angle_beta   90.00
_cell.angle_gamma   90.00
#
_symmetry.space_group_name_H-M   'P 1'
#
loop_
_entity.id
_entity.type
_entity.pdbx_description
1 polymer ?
#
loop_
_entity_poly.entity_id
_entity_poly.type
_entity_poly.pdbx_seq_one_letter_code
_entity_poly.pdbx_strand_id
1 'polypeptide(L)'
;MLKDIEKYRFYLNKEVLVKVDRKLGDKHPNFDFIYPINYGYIPNTLSEDGEEIDAYILGIFYPIDEFKGICKAIICRYDDNENKLIVVPKNKNYTIEQIDALLEFQERFFKHKIIIE
;
A
#
# COMPACT_ATOMS: atom_id res chain seq x y z
N MET A 1 -15.23 11.66 11.65
CA MET A 1 -15.45 10.22 11.88
C MET A 1 -14.16 9.53 11.49
N LEU A 2 -13.52 8.77 12.38
CA LEU A 2 -12.33 8.00 12.00
C LEU A 2 -12.76 7.05 10.88
N LYS A 3 -12.04 7.04 9.74
CA LYS A 3 -12.19 5.99 8.72
C LYS A 3 -12.14 4.63 9.41
N ASP A 4 -12.87 3.65 8.88
CA ASP A 4 -12.92 2.29 9.43
C ASP A 4 -11.55 1.61 9.33
N ILE A 5 -10.68 1.96 10.26
CA ILE A 5 -9.32 1.45 10.36
C ILE A 5 -9.32 -0.01 10.80
N GLU A 6 -10.37 -0.47 11.48
CA GLU A 6 -10.47 -1.85 11.99
C GLU A 6 -10.49 -2.86 10.84
N LYS A 7 -11.15 -2.51 9.72
CA LYS A 7 -11.08 -3.27 8.47
C LYS A 7 -9.64 -3.50 8.00
N TYR A 8 -8.78 -2.49 8.09
CA TYR A 8 -7.38 -2.58 7.67
C TYR A 8 -6.51 -3.29 8.71
N ARG A 9 -6.79 -3.07 10.01
CA ARG A 9 -6.13 -3.76 11.13
C ARG A 9 -6.29 -5.27 11.05
N PHE A 10 -7.39 -5.77 10.49
CA PHE A 10 -7.57 -7.19 10.22
C PHE A 10 -6.40 -7.79 9.43
N TYR A 11 -5.78 -7.05 8.50
CA TYR A 11 -4.71 -7.57 7.66
C TYR A 11 -3.32 -7.50 8.29
N LEU A 12 -3.13 -6.69 9.33
CA LEU A 12 -1.83 -6.56 9.98
C LEU A 12 -1.29 -7.94 10.42
N ASN A 13 -0.01 -8.16 10.12
CA ASN A 13 0.73 -9.39 10.37
C ASN A 13 0.20 -10.65 9.65
N LYS A 14 -0.77 -10.52 8.74
CA LYS A 14 -1.24 -11.64 7.91
C LYS A 14 -0.52 -11.70 6.58
N GLU A 15 -0.40 -12.92 6.07
CA GLU A 15 0.00 -13.14 4.69
C GLU A 15 -1.18 -12.84 3.76
N VAL A 16 -0.94 -11.98 2.78
CA VAL A 16 -1.94 -11.53 1.79
C VAL A 16 -1.39 -11.70 0.38
N LEU A 17 -2.29 -11.89 -0.58
CA LEU A 17 -1.98 -11.83 -2.01
C LEU A 17 -2.32 -10.44 -2.53
N VAL A 18 -1.38 -9.81 -3.21
CA VAL A 18 -1.56 -8.54 -3.93
C VAL A 18 -1.54 -8.85 -5.43
N LYS A 19 -2.58 -8.42 -6.16
CA LYS A 19 -2.56 -8.35 -7.62
C LYS A 19 -2.02 -6.99 -8.04
N VAL A 20 -0.98 -6.97 -8.87
CA VAL A 20 -0.29 -5.73 -9.25
C VAL A 20 -0.99 -5.09 -10.44
N ASP A 21 -1.45 -3.85 -10.25
CA ASP A 21 -2.08 -3.03 -11.29
C ASP A 21 -1.07 -2.02 -11.89
N ARG A 22 -0.06 -1.61 -11.11
CA ARG A 22 1.02 -0.70 -11.50
C ARG A 22 2.34 -1.25 -11.04
N LYS A 23 3.12 -1.73 -12.00
CA LYS A 23 4.43 -2.33 -11.79
C LYS A 23 5.46 -1.25 -11.50
N LEU A 24 6.54 -1.66 -10.85
CA LEU A 24 7.73 -0.81 -10.73
C LEU A 24 8.17 -0.37 -12.13
N GLY A 25 8.23 0.95 -12.34
CA GLY A 25 8.59 1.59 -13.61
C GLY A 25 7.39 2.07 -14.43
N ASP A 26 6.16 1.70 -14.08
CA ASP A 26 4.97 2.16 -14.78
C ASP A 26 4.72 3.65 -14.53
N LYS A 27 4.23 4.34 -15.56
CA LYS A 27 3.78 5.73 -15.45
C LYS A 27 2.38 5.77 -14.84
N HIS A 28 2.12 6.74 -13.97
CA HIS A 28 0.77 6.96 -13.47
C HIS A 28 -0.19 7.31 -14.63
N PRO A 29 -1.37 6.68 -14.73
CA PRO A 29 -2.26 6.86 -15.89
C PRO A 29 -2.73 8.30 -16.08
N ASN A 30 -2.92 9.04 -14.98
CA ASN A 30 -3.48 10.39 -14.99
C ASN A 30 -2.47 11.50 -14.62
N PHE A 31 -1.25 11.17 -14.19
CA PHE A 31 -0.30 12.13 -13.62
C PHE A 31 1.12 11.87 -14.12
N ASP A 32 1.98 12.89 -14.11
CA ASP A 32 3.32 12.82 -14.71
C ASP A 32 4.39 12.35 -13.72
N PHE A 33 4.24 11.14 -13.19
CA PHE A 33 5.28 10.47 -12.40
C PHE A 33 5.28 8.96 -12.66
N ILE A 34 6.36 8.31 -12.24
CA ILE A 34 6.54 6.86 -12.33
C ILE A 34 6.41 6.21 -10.95
N TYR A 35 5.96 4.96 -10.91
CA TYR A 35 5.94 4.16 -9.69
C TYR A 35 7.34 3.58 -9.43
N PRO A 36 8.05 4.00 -8.37
CA PRO A 36 9.37 3.44 -8.03
C PRO A 36 9.28 2.09 -7.28
N ILE A 37 8.06 1.59 -7.09
CA ILE A 37 7.71 0.34 -6.39
C ILE A 37 6.54 -0.33 -7.11
N ASN A 38 6.21 -1.57 -6.74
CA ASN A 38 4.98 -2.20 -7.21
C ASN A 38 3.79 -1.76 -6.35
N TYR A 39 2.65 -1.51 -7.00
CA TYR A 39 1.38 -1.14 -6.40
C TYR A 39 0.29 -2.07 -6.92
N GLY A 40 -0.73 -2.29 -6.12
CA GLY A 40 -1.79 -3.24 -6.45
C GLY A 40 -2.91 -3.21 -5.43
N TYR A 41 -3.70 -4.26 -5.45
CA TYR A 41 -4.86 -4.40 -4.57
C TYR A 41 -5.00 -5.83 -4.04
N ILE A 42 -5.73 -5.99 -2.94
CA ILE A 42 -6.05 -7.30 -2.36
C ILE A 42 -7.34 -7.84 -3.00
N PRO A 43 -7.32 -8.94 -3.77
CA PRO A 43 -8.49 -9.42 -4.49
C PRO A 43 -9.60 -9.91 -3.53
N ASN A 44 -10.86 -9.77 -3.95
CA ASN A 44 -12.05 -10.15 -3.16
C ASN A 44 -12.20 -9.36 -1.84
N THR A 45 -11.82 -8.08 -1.86
CA THR A 45 -12.01 -7.15 -0.73
C THR A 45 -12.85 -5.96 -1.18
N LEU A 46 -13.25 -5.11 -0.23
CA LEU A 46 -14.00 -3.89 -0.54
C LEU A 46 -13.53 -2.73 0.36
N SER A 47 -13.06 -1.67 -0.30
CA SER A 47 -12.62 -0.42 0.27
C SER A 47 -13.82 0.55 0.45
N GLU A 48 -13.58 1.70 1.06
CA GLU A 48 -14.56 2.79 1.22
C GLU A 48 -15.00 3.43 -0.11
N ASP A 49 -14.20 3.30 -1.17
CA ASP A 49 -14.51 3.87 -2.49
C ASP A 49 -15.29 2.92 -3.42
N GLY A 50 -15.54 1.69 -2.98
CA GLY A 50 -16.26 0.67 -3.75
C GLY A 50 -15.36 -0.25 -4.58
N GLU A 51 -14.04 -0.05 -4.55
CA GLU A 51 -13.04 -0.91 -5.19
C GLU A 51 -12.35 -1.84 -4.17
N GLU A 52 -11.43 -2.70 -4.60
CA GLU A 52 -10.61 -3.49 -3.68
C GLU A 52 -9.65 -2.63 -2.83
N ILE A 53 -9.23 -3.17 -1.68
CA ILE A 53 -8.27 -2.49 -0.80
C ILE A 53 -6.89 -2.41 -1.48
N ASP A 54 -6.41 -1.19 -1.65
CA ASP A 54 -5.11 -0.91 -2.25
C ASP A 54 -3.92 -1.26 -1.33
N ALA A 55 -2.81 -1.65 -1.95
CA ALA A 55 -1.59 -2.07 -1.28
C ALA A 55 -0.30 -1.64 -2.01
N TYR A 56 0.62 -1.06 -1.24
CA TYR A 56 2.02 -0.88 -1.64
C TYR A 56 2.83 -2.15 -1.37
N ILE A 57 3.69 -2.55 -2.30
CA ILE A 57 4.64 -3.65 -2.12
C ILE A 57 6.05 -3.09 -1.94
N LEU A 58 6.60 -3.21 -0.74
CA LEU A 58 7.97 -2.75 -0.43
C LEU A 58 8.96 -3.91 -0.40
N GLY A 59 10.18 -3.65 -0.86
CA GLY A 59 11.29 -4.60 -0.80
C GLY A 59 11.37 -5.60 -1.94
N ILE A 60 10.57 -5.41 -3.00
CA ILE A 60 10.72 -6.06 -4.31
C ILE A 60 11.12 -5.00 -5.34
N PHE A 61 12.29 -5.16 -5.94
CA PHE A 61 12.94 -4.14 -6.78
C PHE A 61 12.97 -4.54 -8.27
N TYR A 62 11.91 -5.19 -8.74
CA TYR A 62 11.66 -5.54 -10.13
C TYR A 62 10.14 -5.61 -10.38
N PRO A 63 9.66 -5.42 -11.62
CA PRO A 63 8.25 -5.52 -11.95
C PRO A 63 7.74 -6.95 -11.78
N ILE A 64 6.53 -7.10 -11.23
CA ILE A 64 5.87 -8.39 -10.98
C ILE A 64 4.37 -8.30 -11.28
N ASP A 65 3.71 -9.43 -11.54
CA ASP A 65 2.25 -9.47 -11.78
C ASP A 65 1.44 -9.69 -10.48
N GLU A 66 2.02 -10.39 -9.52
CA GLU A 66 1.40 -10.67 -8.23
C GLU A 66 2.47 -10.86 -7.15
N PHE A 67 2.08 -10.63 -5.90
CA PHE A 67 2.96 -10.79 -4.76
C PHE A 67 2.24 -11.38 -3.56
N LYS A 68 2.83 -12.40 -2.95
CA LYS A 68 2.38 -12.93 -1.67
C LYS A 68 3.37 -12.51 -0.58
N GLY A 69 2.89 -11.77 0.41
CA GLY A 69 3.73 -11.19 1.45
C GLY A 69 2.97 -10.89 2.72
N ILE A 70 3.65 -10.32 3.72
CA ILE A 70 3.05 -9.98 5.01
C ILE A 70 2.64 -8.52 5.00
N CYS A 71 1.38 -8.24 5.31
CA CYS A 71 0.95 -6.87 5.57
C CYS A 71 1.54 -6.40 6.91
N LYS A 72 2.37 -5.37 6.88
CA LYS A 72 3.12 -4.87 8.05
C LYS A 72 2.72 -3.49 8.52
N ALA A 73 2.04 -2.72 7.67
CA ALA A 73 1.62 -1.39 8.05
C ALA A 73 0.36 -0.96 7.30
N ILE A 74 -0.27 0.08 7.82
CA ILE A 74 -1.42 0.77 7.23
C ILE A 74 -1.05 2.23 7.05
N ILE A 75 -1.35 2.79 5.89
CA ILE A 75 -1.32 4.23 5.62
C ILE A 75 -2.73 4.75 5.78
N CYS A 76 -2.93 5.56 6.81
CA CYS A 76 -4.20 6.22 7.08
C CYS A 76 -4.18 7.61 6.48
N ARG A 77 -4.90 7.84 5.38
CA ARG A 77 -5.05 9.18 4.79
C ARG A 77 -6.19 9.93 5.44
N TYR A 78 -5.99 11.20 5.77
CA TYR A 78 -6.95 12.06 6.45
C TYR A 78 -7.81 12.88 5.48
N ASP A 79 -7.30 13.15 4.29
CA ASP A 79 -7.88 14.00 3.25
C ASP A 79 -8.21 13.24 1.95
N ASP A 80 -8.27 11.92 2.05
CA ASP A 80 -8.70 11.00 0.99
C ASP A 80 -9.83 10.11 1.52
N ASN A 81 -10.42 9.25 0.69
CA ASN A 81 -11.52 8.36 1.14
C ASN A 81 -11.03 6.97 1.61
N GLU A 82 -9.86 6.52 1.16
CA GLU A 82 -9.37 5.17 1.42
C GLU A 82 -8.12 5.17 2.32
N ASN A 83 -7.84 4.06 3.02
CA ASN A 83 -6.52 3.79 3.60
C ASN A 83 -5.79 2.79 2.70
N LYS A 84 -4.48 2.63 2.87
CA LYS A 84 -3.71 1.67 2.06
C LYS A 84 -2.94 0.71 2.93
N LEU A 85 -2.75 -0.52 2.45
CA LEU A 85 -1.91 -1.50 3.12
C LEU A 85 -0.46 -1.43 2.62
N ILE A 86 0.48 -1.88 3.45
CA ILE A 86 1.88 -2.06 3.06
C ILE A 86 2.25 -3.52 3.25
N VAL A 87 2.61 -4.17 2.15
CA VAL A 87 2.92 -5.59 2.09
C VAL A 87 4.40 -5.77 1.76
N VAL A 88 5.07 -6.65 2.52
CA VAL A 88 6.52 -6.88 2.42
C VAL A 88 6.87 -8.36 2.43
N PRO A 89 8.08 -8.76 1.96
CA PRO A 89 8.60 -10.10 2.20
C PRO A 89 8.63 -10.44 3.70
N LYS A 90 8.36 -11.71 4.04
CA LYS A 90 8.25 -12.20 5.44
C LYS A 90 9.45 -11.85 6.34
N ASN A 91 10.64 -11.72 5.77
CA ASN A 91 11.89 -11.44 6.46
C ASN A 91 12.33 -9.97 6.41
N LYS A 92 11.44 -9.06 5.98
CA LYS A 92 11.71 -7.62 5.92
C LYS A 92 10.79 -6.86 6.85
N ASN A 93 11.36 -5.83 7.48
CA ASN A 93 10.63 -4.83 8.25
C ASN A 93 11.19 -3.47 7.86
N TYR A 94 10.35 -2.45 7.92
CA TYR A 94 10.71 -1.07 7.62
C TYR A 94 10.28 -0.19 8.78
N THR A 95 11.06 0.85 9.09
CA THR A 95 10.63 1.90 10.01
C THR A 95 9.61 2.81 9.32
N ILE A 96 8.90 3.61 10.11
CA ILE A 96 7.95 4.61 9.56
C ILE A 96 8.67 5.55 8.60
N GLU A 97 9.86 6.04 8.96
CA GLU A 97 10.65 6.96 8.15
C GLU A 97 11.10 6.31 6.83
N GLN A 98 11.43 5.02 6.85
CA GLN A 98 11.78 4.28 5.63
C GLN A 98 10.57 4.09 4.72
N ILE A 99 9.41 3.80 5.28
CA ILE A 99 8.15 3.71 4.53
C ILE A 99 7.82 5.06 3.90
N ASP A 100 7.84 6.14 4.69
CA ASP A 100 7.58 7.50 4.19
C ASP A 100 8.53 7.86 3.05
N ALA A 101 9.83 7.60 3.19
CA ALA A 101 10.81 7.87 2.14
C ALA A 101 10.54 7.08 0.85
N LEU A 102 10.15 5.80 0.96
CA LEU A 102 9.84 4.95 -0.19
C LEU A 102 8.53 5.32 -0.88
N LEU A 103 7.59 5.92 -0.14
CA LEU A 103 6.25 6.25 -0.61
C LEU A 103 6.04 7.75 -0.88
N GLU A 104 7.05 8.58 -0.63
CA GLU A 104 7.01 10.04 -0.83
C GLU A 104 6.46 10.42 -2.21
N PHE A 105 6.84 9.68 -3.25
CA PHE A 105 6.44 9.97 -4.63
C PHE A 105 4.92 10.15 -4.81
N GLN A 106 4.11 9.44 -4.01
CA GLN A 106 2.66 9.46 -4.03
C GLN A 106 2.08 10.05 -2.74
N GLU A 107 2.58 9.64 -1.58
CA GLU A 107 2.01 10.05 -0.28
C GLU A 107 2.30 11.52 0.05
N ARG A 108 3.27 12.19 -0.61
CA ARG A 108 3.47 13.64 -0.46
C ARG A 108 2.26 14.50 -0.83
N PHE A 109 1.32 13.94 -1.58
CA PHE A 109 0.10 14.62 -2.02
C PHE A 109 -1.07 14.47 -1.03
N PHE A 110 -0.89 13.69 0.03
CA PHE A 110 -1.93 13.40 1.02
C PHE A 110 -1.44 13.74 2.43
N LYS A 111 -2.38 14.02 3.34
CA LYS A 111 -2.09 14.04 4.77
C LYS A 111 -2.30 12.65 5.31
N HIS A 112 -1.24 11.98 5.74
CA HIS A 112 -1.33 10.62 6.24
C HIS A 112 -0.64 10.37 7.57
N LYS A 113 -0.92 9.20 8.13
CA LYS A 113 -0.20 8.59 9.26
C LYS A 113 0.04 7.12 8.96
N ILE A 114 1.23 6.63 9.27
CA ILE A 114 1.56 5.21 9.20
C ILE A 114 1.34 4.56 10.56
N ILE A 115 0.74 3.37 10.56
CA ILE A 115 0.59 2.51 11.74
C ILE A 115 1.29 1.18 11.43
N ILE A 116 2.22 0.80 12.30
CA ILE A 116 2.96 -0.47 12.27
C ILE A 116 2.62 -1.21 13.57
N GLU A 117 2.34 -2.51 13.51
CA GLU A 117 2.12 -3.39 14.67
C GLU A 117 2.86 -4.72 14.56
#